data_AF-A0A3Q7GYU8-F1
#
_entry.id   AF-A0A3Q7GYU8-F1
#
_cell.length_a   1.000
_cell.length_b   1.000
_cell.length_c   1.000
_cell.angle_alpha   90.00
_cell.angle_beta   90.00
_cell.angle_gamma   90.00
#
_symmetry.space_group_name_H-M   'P 1'
#
loop_
_entity.id
_entity.type
_entity.pdbx_description
1 polymer ?
#
loop_
_entity_poly.entity_id
_entity_poly.type
_entity_poly.pdbx_seq_one_letter_code
_entity_poly.pdbx_strand_id
1 'polypeptide(L)'
;MTICAEFTILRNHQKGPDMIGRRNSETLSRRWKLRKHVQQVSLFIINELHLISGQGGPVLEVIISRMRYISSQVENKIRIVAFSASLSNAKDLGEWIGATSHGLFNFPPPVRPVPLEIHIQGVDIANFEARMHVMTKPTYTAVVQHARKGKPGNCVCSHKEAYSLDCSRPDDTFKHGQRRHAYISSTIFRRAGAFC
;
A
#
# COMPACT_ATOMS: atom_id res chain seq x y z
N MET A 1 -0.45 6.21 -11.29
CA MET A 1 -0.81 5.09 -10.41
C MET A 1 -1.13 5.71 -9.06
N THR A 2 -2.40 6.05 -8.84
CA THR A 2 -2.83 6.62 -7.57
C THR A 2 -3.16 5.43 -6.68
N ILE A 3 -2.40 5.25 -5.62
CA ILE A 3 -2.66 4.26 -4.59
C ILE A 3 -4.11 4.45 -4.12
N CYS A 4 -4.92 3.42 -4.32
CA CYS A 4 -6.32 3.35 -3.97
C CYS A 4 -6.45 3.26 -2.44
N ALA A 5 -6.47 4.40 -1.75
CA ALA A 5 -7.30 4.50 -0.57
C ALA A 5 -8.75 4.48 -1.05
N GLU A 6 -9.32 3.27 -1.15
CA GLU A 6 -10.75 3.10 -1.39
C GLU A 6 -11.50 3.65 -0.17
N PHE A 7 -12.17 4.79 -0.34
CA PHE A 7 -13.21 5.21 0.59
C PHE A 7 -14.50 4.53 0.14
N THR A 8 -14.88 3.43 0.78
CA THR A 8 -16.20 2.85 0.58
C THR A 8 -17.18 3.58 1.47
N ILE A 9 -18.03 4.40 0.86
CA ILE A 9 -19.21 4.96 1.52
C ILE A 9 -20.37 4.00 1.24
N LEU A 10 -20.71 3.16 2.22
CA LEU A 10 -21.90 2.32 2.13
C LEU A 10 -23.14 3.15 2.45
N ARG A 11 -24.01 3.33 1.45
CA ARG A 11 -25.39 3.76 1.70
C ARG A 11 -26.20 2.57 2.20
N ASN A 12 -27.09 2.84 3.14
CA ASN A 12 -28.25 1.99 3.34
C ASN A 12 -29.29 2.32 2.25
N HIS A 13 -29.77 1.26 1.60
CA HIS A 13 -30.87 1.19 0.62
C HIS A 13 -30.61 1.66 -0.84
N GLN A 14 -30.67 0.66 -1.74
CA GLN A 14 -31.08 0.68 -3.17
C GLN A 14 -30.09 1.11 -4.27
N LYS A 15 -28.93 1.71 -3.97
CA LYS A 15 -27.86 1.90 -4.97
C LYS A 15 -26.55 1.44 -4.36
N GLY A 16 -25.80 0.61 -5.10
CA GLY A 16 -24.61 -0.10 -4.63
C GLY A 16 -23.52 0.79 -4.01
N PRO A 17 -22.44 0.19 -3.48
CA PRO A 17 -21.34 0.92 -2.85
C PRO A 17 -20.77 1.98 -3.81
N ASP A 18 -20.94 3.27 -3.48
CA ASP A 18 -20.35 4.37 -4.24
C ASP A 18 -18.88 4.48 -3.80
N MET A 19 -17.97 3.96 -4.63
CA MET A 19 -16.53 4.04 -4.39
C MET A 19 -16.03 5.45 -4.72
N ILE A 20 -15.79 6.26 -3.70
CA ILE A 20 -15.28 7.60 -3.88
C ILE A 20 -13.75 7.57 -3.81
N GLY A 21 -13.09 7.79 -4.95
CA GLY A 21 -11.63 7.90 -4.97
C GLY A 21 -11.09 9.12 -4.20
N ARG A 22 -9.84 9.02 -3.72
CA ARG A 22 -9.13 10.05 -2.92
C ARG A 22 -9.17 11.48 -3.51
N ARG A 23 -9.22 11.63 -4.84
CA ARG A 23 -9.29 12.96 -5.49
C ARG A 23 -10.67 13.61 -5.38
N ASN A 24 -11.72 12.81 -5.31
CA ASN A 24 -13.08 13.31 -5.33
C ASN A 24 -13.64 13.44 -3.90
N SER A 25 -13.15 12.64 -2.95
CA SER A 25 -13.61 12.65 -1.55
C SER A 25 -13.44 14.00 -0.87
N GLU A 26 -12.37 14.73 -1.18
CA GLU A 26 -12.14 16.05 -0.60
C GLU A 26 -13.19 17.07 -1.07
N THR A 27 -13.40 17.18 -2.38
CA THR A 27 -14.42 18.06 -2.99
C THR A 27 -15.83 17.66 -2.58
N LEU A 28 -16.10 16.35 -2.46
CA LEU A 28 -17.40 15.84 -2.07
C LEU A 28 -17.75 16.18 -0.62
N SER A 29 -16.78 16.02 0.28
CA SER A 29 -16.97 16.28 1.70
C SER A 29 -16.98 17.77 2.05
N ARG A 30 -16.35 18.66 1.27
CA ARG A 30 -16.39 20.13 1.48
C ARG A 30 -17.82 20.71 1.53
N ARG A 31 -18.75 20.19 0.72
CA ARG A 31 -20.15 20.66 0.64
C ARG A 31 -21.15 19.66 1.25
N TRP A 32 -20.78 19.03 2.36
CA TRP A 32 -21.60 17.99 3.01
C TRP A 32 -22.97 18.49 3.48
N LYS A 33 -23.10 19.77 3.90
CA LYS A 33 -24.39 20.35 4.32
C LYS A 33 -25.43 20.40 3.20
N LEU A 34 -24.98 20.66 1.96
CA LEU A 34 -25.83 20.74 0.78
C LEU A 34 -26.19 19.34 0.23
N ARG A 35 -25.41 18.31 0.57
CA ARG A 35 -25.50 16.99 -0.03
C ARG A 35 -26.00 15.97 1.00
N LYS A 36 -27.31 15.70 0.96
CA LYS A 36 -27.97 14.69 1.81
C LYS A 36 -27.30 13.32 1.75
N HIS A 37 -26.74 12.95 0.60
CA HIS A 37 -26.02 11.69 0.41
C HIS A 37 -24.81 11.51 1.34
N VAL A 38 -24.10 12.59 1.70
CA VAL A 38 -22.93 12.52 2.60
C VAL A 38 -23.36 12.44 4.07
N GLN A 39 -24.57 12.93 4.39
CA GLN A 39 -25.13 12.87 5.73
C GLN A 39 -25.75 11.51 6.04
N GLN A 40 -26.17 10.77 5.01
CA GLN A 40 -26.76 9.42 5.14
C GLN A 40 -25.73 8.29 5.20
N VAL A 41 -24.44 8.62 5.33
CA VAL A 41 -23.35 7.64 5.39
C VAL A 41 -23.32 6.99 6.76
N SER A 42 -23.42 5.67 6.81
CA SER A 42 -23.38 4.91 8.07
C SER A 42 -22.01 4.30 8.37
N LEU A 43 -21.20 4.02 7.33
CA LEU A 43 -19.89 3.41 7.46
C LEU A 43 -18.84 4.19 6.66
N PHE A 44 -17.71 4.46 7.30
CA PHE A 44 -16.55 5.10 6.70
C PHE A 44 -15.32 4.23 6.91
N ILE A 45 -14.82 3.63 5.82
CA ILE A 45 -13.63 2.78 5.82
C ILE A 45 -12.44 3.59 5.31
N ILE A 46 -11.34 3.54 6.04
CA ILE A 46 -10.06 4.14 5.68
C ILE A 46 -9.06 3.01 5.48
N ASN A 47 -8.51 2.89 4.26
CA ASN A 47 -7.39 2.01 4.01
C ASN A 47 -6.06 2.77 4.08
N GLU A 48 -5.02 2.12 4.58
CA GLU A 48 -3.66 2.64 4.69
C GLU A 48 -3.53 3.97 5.48
N LEU A 49 -4.09 4.03 6.69
CA LEU A 49 -4.04 5.22 7.55
C LEU A 49 -2.61 5.73 7.83
N HIS A 50 -1.63 4.82 7.86
CA HIS A 50 -0.21 5.14 8.04
C HIS A 50 0.37 6.07 6.95
N LEU A 51 -0.30 6.21 5.79
CA LEU A 51 0.10 7.14 4.74
C LEU A 51 -0.22 8.62 5.05
N ILE A 52 -0.78 8.92 6.22
CA ILE A 52 -1.00 10.30 6.68
C ILE A 52 0.30 11.11 6.76
N SER A 53 1.42 10.45 7.01
CA SER A 53 2.75 11.09 7.03
C SER A 53 3.42 11.16 5.64
N GLY A 54 2.77 10.61 4.61
CA GLY A 54 3.32 10.49 3.26
C GLY A 54 2.84 11.54 2.27
N GLN A 55 3.16 11.33 0.99
CA GLN A 55 2.71 12.18 -0.10
C GLN A 55 1.18 12.10 -0.28
N GLY A 56 0.50 13.24 -0.11
CA GLY A 56 -0.97 13.32 -0.09
C GLY A 56 -1.60 13.04 1.28
N GLY A 57 -0.78 12.90 2.34
CA GLY A 57 -1.21 12.76 3.73
C GLY A 57 -2.12 13.88 4.24
N PRO A 58 -1.82 15.17 3.99
CA PRO A 58 -2.67 16.28 4.47
C PRO A 58 -4.10 16.22 3.94
N VAL A 59 -4.29 15.72 2.72
CA VAL A 59 -5.62 15.55 2.14
C VAL A 59 -6.40 14.47 2.89
N LEU A 60 -5.74 13.34 3.19
CA LEU A 60 -6.32 12.25 3.97
C LEU A 60 -6.70 12.72 5.38
N GLU A 61 -5.81 13.45 6.04
CA GLU A 61 -6.04 14.03 7.37
C GLU A 61 -7.25 14.95 7.42
N VAL A 62 -7.38 15.85 6.44
CA VAL A 62 -8.51 16.77 6.34
C VAL A 62 -9.82 16.02 6.12
N ILE A 63 -9.84 14.97 5.29
CA ILE A 63 -11.04 14.17 5.04
C ILE A 63 -11.45 13.43 6.30
N ILE A 64 -10.52 12.77 6.99
CA ILE A 64 -10.81 11.99 8.21
C ILE A 64 -11.33 12.92 9.31
N SER A 65 -10.64 14.03 9.57
CA SER A 65 -11.07 15.03 10.54
C SER A 65 -12.47 15.57 10.23
N ARG A 66 -12.75 15.83 8.95
CA ARG A 66 -14.07 16.29 8.50
C ARG A 66 -15.15 15.24 8.68
N MET A 67 -14.88 13.97 8.38
CA MET A 67 -15.85 12.88 8.58
C MET A 67 -16.13 12.65 10.08
N ARG A 68 -15.10 12.76 10.93
CA ARG A 68 -15.27 12.74 12.39
C ARG A 68 -16.15 13.90 12.87
N TYR A 69 -15.92 15.11 12.35
CA TYR A 69 -16.75 16.28 12.64
C TYR A 69 -18.20 16.12 12.15
N ILE A 70 -18.41 15.61 10.94
CA ILE A 70 -19.76 15.35 10.42
C ILE A 70 -20.48 14.34 11.32
N SER A 71 -19.79 13.30 11.78
CA SER A 71 -20.36 12.30 12.69
C SER A 71 -20.77 12.86 14.05
N SER A 72 -20.24 13.99 14.50
CA SER A 72 -20.68 14.63 15.75
C SER A 72 -21.81 15.63 15.54
N GLN A 73 -22.04 16.08 14.31
CA GLN A 73 -23.10 17.03 13.95
C GLN A 73 -24.38 16.35 13.47
N VAL A 74 -24.26 15.17 12.87
CA VAL A 74 -25.38 14.40 12.34
C VAL A 74 -25.89 13.44 13.42
N GLU A 75 -27.21 13.32 13.53
CA GLU A 75 -27.87 12.42 14.50
C GLU A 75 -27.56 10.93 14.22
N ASN A 76 -27.37 10.58 12.95
CA ASN A 76 -26.87 9.28 12.53
C ASN A 76 -25.36 9.17 12.77
N LYS A 77 -24.98 8.36 13.76
CA LYS A 77 -23.58 8.09 14.08
C LYS A 77 -22.91 7.30 12.95
N ILE A 78 -21.79 7.83 12.45
CA ILE A 78 -20.99 7.17 11.41
C ILE A 78 -20.01 6.21 12.10
N ARG A 79 -20.01 4.93 11.69
CA ARG A 79 -18.99 3.98 12.13
C ARG A 79 -17.72 4.19 11.32
N ILE A 80 -16.63 4.54 11.97
CA ILE A 80 -15.32 4.70 11.32
C ILE A 80 -14.48 3.45 11.57
N VAL A 81 -13.94 2.86 10.50
CA VAL A 81 -13.02 1.71 10.54
C VAL A 81 -11.77 2.08 9.77
N ALA A 82 -10.60 1.96 10.40
CA ALA A 82 -9.33 2.28 9.77
C ALA A 82 -8.40 1.06 9.76
N PHE A 83 -7.75 0.85 8.63
CA PHE A 83 -6.71 -0.16 8.44
C PHE A 83 -5.36 0.53 8.28
N SER A 84 -4.34 0.02 8.97
CA SER A 84 -2.96 0.50 8.86
C SER A 84 -1.98 -0.66 8.94
N ALA A 85 -0.77 -0.44 8.42
CA ALA A 85 0.38 -1.20 8.86
C ALA A 85 0.62 -0.98 10.36
N SER A 86 1.50 -1.79 10.96
CA SER A 86 1.94 -1.64 12.34
C SER A 86 2.47 -0.22 12.58
N LEU A 87 1.95 0.45 13.61
CA LEU A 87 2.30 1.83 13.94
C LEU A 87 2.81 1.93 15.37
N SER A 88 3.85 2.73 15.59
CA SER A 88 4.37 3.02 16.94
C SER A 88 3.42 3.93 17.74
N ASN A 89 2.78 4.88 17.05
CA ASN A 89 1.84 5.87 17.61
C ASN A 89 0.37 5.49 17.41
N ALA A 90 0.03 4.20 17.44
CA ALA A 90 -1.33 3.72 17.19
C ALA A 90 -2.37 4.28 18.18
N LYS A 91 -1.95 4.56 19.43
CA LYS A 91 -2.83 5.11 20.48
C LYS A 91 -3.33 6.51 20.12
N ASP A 92 -2.42 7.40 19.75
CA ASP A 92 -2.75 8.80 19.42
C ASP A 92 -3.63 8.87 18.17
N LEU A 93 -3.33 8.04 17.16
CA LEU A 93 -4.15 7.93 15.95
C LEU A 93 -5.54 7.34 16.24
N GLY A 94 -5.62 6.36 17.13
CA GLY A 94 -6.89 5.81 17.60
C GLY A 94 -7.75 6.86 18.27
N GLU A 95 -7.17 7.64 19.18
CA GLU A 95 -7.85 8.74 19.86
C GLU A 95 -8.28 9.87 18.90
N TRP A 96 -7.43 10.19 17.92
CA TRP A 96 -7.73 11.16 16.87
C TRP A 96 -8.85 10.70 15.91
N ILE A 97 -9.05 9.40 15.71
CA ILE A 97 -10.20 8.90 14.95
C ILE A 97 -11.45 8.77 15.83
N GLY A 98 -11.27 8.71 17.16
CA GLY A 98 -12.35 8.46 18.12
C GLY A 98 -12.62 6.97 18.35
N ALA A 99 -11.61 6.12 18.12
CA ALA A 99 -11.69 4.71 18.48
C ALA A 99 -11.60 4.54 20.00
N THR A 100 -12.46 3.69 20.56
CA THR A 100 -12.36 3.27 21.97
C THR A 100 -11.15 2.35 22.16
N SER A 101 -10.60 2.30 23.37
CA SER A 101 -9.51 1.38 23.74
C SER A 101 -9.78 -0.08 23.34
N HIS A 102 -11.03 -0.54 23.45
CA HIS A 102 -11.45 -1.90 23.04
C HIS A 102 -11.44 -2.15 21.53
N GLY A 103 -11.45 -1.09 20.71
CA GLY A 103 -11.46 -1.18 19.24
C GLY A 103 -10.09 -0.95 18.60
N LEU A 104 -9.05 -0.68 19.41
CA LEU A 104 -7.70 -0.43 18.91
C LEU A 104 -6.89 -1.73 18.92
N PHE A 105 -6.53 -2.21 17.73
CA PHE A 105 -5.68 -3.39 17.56
C PHE A 105 -4.38 -2.98 16.88
N ASN A 106 -3.25 -3.17 17.56
CA ASN A 106 -1.93 -2.91 17.02
C ASN A 106 -1.10 -4.19 17.05
N PHE A 107 -0.71 -4.66 15.88
CA PHE A 107 -0.01 -5.92 15.68
C PHE A 107 1.42 -5.64 15.24
N PRO A 108 2.46 -6.12 15.93
CA PRO A 108 3.84 -5.89 15.50
C PRO A 108 4.15 -6.70 14.23
N PRO A 109 5.10 -6.26 13.37
CA PRO A 109 5.39 -6.91 12.08
C PRO A 109 5.66 -8.44 12.12
N PRO A 110 6.20 -9.04 13.20
CA PRO A 110 6.43 -10.48 13.26
C PRO A 110 5.17 -11.35 13.31
N VAL A 111 4.00 -10.82 13.69
CA VAL A 111 2.76 -11.62 13.83
C VAL A 111 2.06 -11.90 12.49
N ARG A 112 2.77 -11.72 11.38
CA ARG A 112 2.24 -12.03 10.04
C ARG A 112 2.00 -13.55 9.93
N PRO A 113 0.89 -13.98 9.31
CA PRO A 113 0.60 -15.40 9.11
C PRO A 113 1.71 -16.16 8.36
N VAL A 114 2.42 -15.45 7.48
CA VAL A 114 3.61 -15.97 6.79
C VAL A 114 4.82 -15.18 7.30
N PRO A 115 5.80 -15.84 7.94
CA PRO A 115 7.01 -15.16 8.38
C PRO A 115 7.80 -14.64 7.17
N LEU A 116 8.38 -13.46 7.33
CA LEU A 116 9.18 -12.80 6.30
C LEU A 116 10.64 -12.77 6.77
N GLU A 117 11.54 -13.25 5.92
CA GLU A 117 12.98 -13.14 6.10
C GLU A 117 13.48 -11.97 5.23
N ILE A 118 14.18 -11.02 5.85
CA ILE A 118 14.69 -9.83 5.17
C ILE A 118 16.22 -9.90 5.19
N HIS A 119 16.81 -9.95 3.99
CA HIS A 119 18.25 -9.88 3.81
C HIS A 119 18.62 -8.53 3.18
N ILE A 120 19.46 -7.76 3.86
CA ILE A 120 19.94 -6.46 3.37
C ILE A 120 21.40 -6.61 2.95
N GLN A 121 21.68 -6.39 1.67
CA GLN A 121 23.03 -6.38 1.12
C GLN A 121 23.37 -4.93 0.72
N GLY A 122 24.30 -4.31 1.43
CA GLY A 122 24.76 -2.95 1.14
C GLY A 122 25.79 -2.94 0.00
N VAL A 123 25.68 -1.95 -0.90
CA VAL A 123 26.68 -1.66 -1.92
C VAL A 123 27.19 -0.23 -1.72
N ASP A 124 28.47 -0.11 -1.35
CA ASP A 124 29.12 1.16 -1.02
C ASP A 124 29.74 1.80 -2.27
N ILE A 125 28.89 2.34 -3.15
CA ILE A 125 29.31 3.07 -4.35
C ILE A 125 28.45 4.33 -4.47
N ALA A 126 29.11 5.49 -4.51
CA ALA A 126 28.42 6.78 -4.61
C ALA A 126 27.78 7.00 -6.00
N ASN A 127 28.49 6.62 -7.07
CA ASN A 127 27.98 6.77 -8.44
C ASN A 127 26.82 5.79 -8.70
N PHE A 128 25.66 6.32 -9.08
CA PHE A 128 24.44 5.56 -9.32
C PHE A 128 24.60 4.48 -10.41
N GLU A 129 25.23 4.81 -11.53
CA GLU A 129 25.37 3.90 -12.68
C GLU A 129 26.30 2.73 -12.34
N ALA A 130 27.46 3.02 -11.76
CA ALA A 130 28.40 2.00 -11.29
C ALA A 130 27.79 1.13 -10.19
N ARG A 131 27.02 1.72 -9.26
CA ARG A 131 26.31 0.97 -8.22
C ARG A 131 25.28 0.03 -8.83
N MET A 132 24.52 0.47 -9.83
CA MET A 132 23.53 -0.37 -10.52
C MET A 132 24.20 -1.58 -11.18
N HIS A 133 25.31 -1.37 -11.89
CA HIS A 133 26.07 -2.46 -12.51
C HIS A 133 26.63 -3.46 -11.50
N VAL A 134 27.11 -2.98 -10.35
CA VAL A 134 27.62 -3.86 -9.29
C VAL A 134 26.48 -4.61 -8.60
N MET A 135 25.28 -4.02 -8.50
CA MET A 135 24.10 -4.67 -7.91
C MET A 135 23.50 -5.80 -8.78
N THR A 136 23.77 -5.86 -10.08
CA THR A 136 23.29 -6.91 -10.99
C THR A 136 23.65 -8.32 -10.51
N LYS A 137 24.94 -8.59 -10.28
CA LYS A 137 25.45 -9.91 -9.89
C LYS A 137 24.89 -10.42 -8.54
N PRO A 138 24.89 -9.63 -7.44
CA PRO A 138 24.31 -10.05 -6.18
C PRO A 138 22.79 -10.20 -6.26
N THR A 139 22.08 -9.36 -7.02
CA THR A 139 20.63 -9.49 -7.24
C THR A 139 20.29 -10.81 -7.90
N TYR A 140 20.97 -11.16 -9.00
CA TYR A 140 20.80 -12.46 -9.66
C TYR A 140 21.09 -13.63 -8.73
N THR A 141 22.21 -13.55 -8.00
CA THR A 141 22.62 -14.59 -7.04
C THR A 141 21.57 -14.78 -5.94
N ALA A 142 21.03 -13.69 -5.40
CA ALA A 142 19.97 -13.71 -4.39
C ALA A 142 18.68 -14.34 -4.93
N VAL A 143 18.26 -13.99 -6.15
CA VAL A 143 17.08 -14.61 -6.78
C VAL A 143 17.30 -16.11 -6.95
N VAL A 144 18.45 -16.55 -7.45
CA VAL A 144 18.75 -17.98 -7.63
C VAL A 144 18.86 -18.74 -6.30
N GLN A 145 19.28 -18.08 -5.23
CA GLN A 145 19.36 -18.67 -3.89
C GLN A 145 17.99 -18.78 -3.21
N HIS A 146 17.18 -17.71 -3.25
CA HIS A 146 15.92 -17.61 -2.52
C HIS A 146 14.70 -18.11 -3.31
N ALA A 147 14.72 -18.06 -4.64
CA ALA A 147 13.65 -18.56 -5.51
C ALA A 147 13.83 -20.04 -5.93
N ARG A 148 14.55 -20.84 -5.13
CA ARG A 148 14.68 -22.29 -5.36
C ARG A 148 13.34 -22.97 -5.13
N LYS A 149 13.08 -24.06 -5.87
CA LYS A 149 11.83 -24.89 -5.83
C LYS A 149 10.61 -24.29 -6.56
N GLY A 150 10.80 -23.59 -7.69
CA GLY A 150 9.70 -23.20 -8.58
C GLY A 150 8.79 -22.10 -8.04
N LYS A 151 9.23 -21.37 -7.01
CA LYS A 151 8.51 -20.22 -6.48
C LYS A 151 8.78 -18.98 -7.34
N PRO A 152 7.78 -18.13 -7.62
CA PRO A 152 7.99 -16.89 -8.37
C PRO A 152 8.84 -15.91 -7.54
N GLY A 153 9.79 -15.26 -8.21
CA GLY A 153 10.60 -14.18 -7.64
C GLY A 153 10.37 -12.88 -8.42
N ASN A 154 10.18 -11.78 -7.70
CA ASN A 154 9.97 -10.46 -8.29
C ASN A 154 11.13 -9.54 -7.93
N CYS A 155 11.75 -8.92 -8.94
CA CYS A 155 12.73 -7.85 -8.76
C CYS A 155 12.10 -6.51 -9.13
N VAL A 156 12.33 -5.48 -8.30
CA VAL A 156 11.81 -4.13 -8.53
C VAL A 156 13.00 -3.19 -8.69
N CYS A 157 13.12 -2.55 -9.85
CA CYS A 157 14.21 -1.61 -10.15
C CYS A 157 13.68 -0.18 -10.26
N SER A 158 14.43 0.79 -9.72
CA SER A 158 14.03 2.20 -9.63
C SER A 158 13.94 2.92 -10.99
N HIS A 159 14.70 2.48 -12.01
CA HIS A 159 14.70 3.11 -13.34
C HIS A 159 14.38 2.10 -14.44
N LYS A 160 13.60 2.51 -15.44
CA LYS A 160 13.16 1.65 -16.57
C LYS A 160 14.32 1.10 -17.40
N GLU A 161 15.46 1.80 -17.45
CA GLU A 161 16.64 1.39 -18.22
C GLU A 161 17.50 0.36 -17.49
N ALA A 162 17.35 0.22 -16.16
CA ALA A 162 18.05 -0.82 -15.40
C ALA A 162 17.51 -2.23 -15.70
N TYR A 163 16.32 -2.35 -16.31
CA TYR A 163 15.67 -3.63 -16.62
C TYR A 163 16.32 -4.37 -17.80
N SER A 164 16.90 -3.65 -18.77
CA SER A 164 17.48 -4.26 -19.98
C SER A 164 18.85 -4.85 -19.74
N LEU A 165 19.67 -4.23 -18.88
CA LEU A 165 21.03 -4.68 -18.57
C LEU A 165 21.05 -5.96 -17.70
N ASP A 166 20.06 -6.13 -16.82
CA ASP A 166 19.96 -7.28 -15.90
C ASP A 166 19.46 -8.55 -16.61
N CYS A 167 18.58 -8.43 -17.61
CA CYS A 167 18.04 -9.58 -18.35
C CYS A 167 18.94 -10.07 -19.49
N SER A 168 19.88 -9.23 -19.95
CA SER A 168 20.67 -9.46 -21.18
C SER A 168 22.03 -10.12 -20.95
N ARG A 169 22.38 -10.51 -19.71
CA ARG A 169 23.57 -11.33 -19.42
C ARG A 169 23.22 -12.78 -19.06
N PRO A 170 22.85 -13.62 -20.04
CA PRO A 170 22.89 -15.06 -19.88
C PRO A 170 24.30 -15.56 -20.21
N ASP A 171 25.29 -15.34 -19.33
CA ASP A 171 26.60 -16.00 -19.51
C ASP A 171 26.48 -17.50 -19.15
N ASP A 172 26.26 -18.30 -20.18
CA ASP A 172 26.96 -19.55 -20.50
C ASP A 172 27.01 -20.70 -19.48
N THR A 173 25.92 -20.97 -18.75
CA THR A 173 25.71 -22.32 -18.14
C THR A 173 24.31 -22.90 -18.28
N PHE A 174 23.46 -22.36 -19.16
CA PHE A 174 22.13 -22.93 -19.42
C PHE A 174 22.14 -23.98 -20.55
N LYS A 175 23.08 -24.95 -20.49
CA LYS A 175 22.95 -26.23 -21.20
C LYS A 175 22.58 -27.32 -20.20
N HIS A 176 21.29 -27.39 -19.82
CA HIS A 176 20.52 -28.64 -19.71
C HIS A 176 19.09 -28.32 -19.22
N GLY A 177 18.14 -28.41 -20.16
CA GLY A 177 16.76 -28.85 -19.96
C GLY A 177 16.01 -28.45 -18.68
N GLN A 178 15.62 -27.19 -18.54
CA GLN A 178 14.30 -26.84 -17.96
C GLN A 178 14.04 -25.33 -18.13
N ARG A 179 13.06 -24.98 -18.96
CA ARG A 179 12.56 -23.60 -19.08
C ARG A 179 11.97 -23.17 -17.72
N ARG A 180 12.74 -22.45 -16.91
CA ARG A 180 12.25 -21.81 -15.68
C ARG A 180 11.92 -20.36 -16.01
N HIS A 181 10.64 -20.07 -16.13
CA HIS A 181 10.13 -18.74 -16.45
C HIS A 181 10.27 -17.82 -15.23
N ALA A 182 11.36 -17.04 -15.16
CA ALA A 182 11.40 -15.85 -14.32
C ALA A 182 10.69 -14.72 -15.07
N TYR A 183 9.47 -14.39 -14.69
CA TYR A 183 8.73 -13.26 -15.26
C TYR A 183 9.15 -11.97 -14.57
N ILE A 184 10.12 -11.24 -15.14
CA ILE A 184 10.43 -9.88 -14.73
C ILE A 184 9.43 -8.95 -15.43
N SER A 185 8.27 -8.75 -14.78
CA SER A 185 7.21 -7.91 -15.34
C SER A 185 7.46 -6.43 -15.04
N SER A 186 7.58 -5.62 -16.09
CA SER A 186 7.52 -4.15 -16.04
C SER A 186 6.21 -3.60 -15.47
N THR A 187 5.23 -4.48 -15.19
CA THR A 187 3.87 -4.15 -14.76
C THR A 187 3.66 -4.33 -13.25
N ILE A 188 4.66 -4.77 -12.48
CA ILE A 188 4.49 -5.07 -11.04
C ILE A 188 4.24 -3.81 -10.19
N PHE A 189 4.55 -2.61 -10.66
CA PHE A 189 4.15 -1.36 -9.98
C PHE A 189 2.63 -1.09 -10.05
N ARG A 190 1.86 -1.83 -10.87
CA ARG A 190 0.39 -1.67 -10.99
C ARG A 190 -0.41 -2.74 -10.24
N ARG A 191 0.24 -3.83 -9.78
CA ARG A 191 -0.45 -4.99 -9.20
C ARG A 191 0.07 -5.43 -7.82
N ALA A 192 1.15 -4.85 -7.32
CA ALA A 192 1.66 -5.08 -5.95
C ALA A 192 0.90 -4.30 -4.85
N GLY A 193 -0.38 -3.98 -5.08
CA GLY A 193 -1.29 -3.42 -4.08
C GLY A 193 -2.28 -4.44 -3.50
N ALA A 194 -2.05 -5.74 -3.71
CA ALA A 194 -2.97 -6.81 -3.32
C ALA A 194 -2.52 -7.64 -2.11
N PHE A 195 -1.44 -7.24 -1.42
CA PHE A 195 -1.01 -7.86 -0.16
C PHE A 195 -0.47 -6.79 0.80
N CYS A 196 -1.38 -6.03 1.38
CA CYS A 196 -1.29 -5.46 2.71
C CYS A 196 -2.72 -5.34 3.24
#